data_AF-H3BXP8-F1
#
_entry.id   AF-H3BXP8-F1
#
_cell.length_a   1.000
_cell.length_b   1.000
_cell.length_c   1.000
_cell.angle_alpha   90.00
_cell.angle_beta   90.00
_cell.angle_gamma   90.00
#
_symmetry.space_group_name_H-M   'P 1'
#
loop_
_entity.id
_entity.type
_entity.pdbx_description
1 polymer ?
#
loop_
_entity_poly.entity_id
_entity_poly.type
_entity_poly.pdbx_seq_one_letter_code
_entity_poly.pdbx_strand_id
1 'polypeptide(L)'
;KRRRRGWDARLGGANQQRQAANARERDRTHSVNTAFTALRTLIPTEPADRRLSKVETLRLASSYISHLANVLLLGDECRDGQPCHICTFCLSNQRRLSIKETEELRQLRLVPEVRSGRR
;
A
#
# COMPACT_ATOMS: atom_id res chain seq x y z
N LYS A 1 33.00 -4.92 55.62
CA LYS A 1 31.82 -4.59 54.76
C LYS A 1 32.22 -3.63 53.63
N ARG A 2 32.74 -4.10 52.48
CA ARG A 2 33.19 -3.19 51.39
C ARG A 2 33.17 -3.87 50.00
N ARG A 3 32.05 -4.48 49.59
CA ARG A 3 31.95 -5.15 48.27
C ARG A 3 30.58 -5.05 47.56
N ARG A 4 29.77 -4.02 47.82
CA ARG A 4 28.46 -3.86 47.15
C ARG A 4 28.34 -2.70 46.15
N ARG A 5 29.30 -1.77 46.05
CA ARG A 5 29.17 -0.53 45.22
C ARG A 5 29.64 -0.64 43.76
N GLY A 6 30.18 -1.78 43.33
CA GLY A 6 30.77 -1.94 41.99
C GLY A 6 29.81 -2.49 40.92
N TRP A 7 28.62 -2.95 41.32
CA TRP A 7 27.67 -3.60 40.42
C TRP A 7 26.64 -2.59 39.89
N ASP A 8 26.23 -1.62 40.70
CA ASP A 8 25.26 -0.58 40.31
C ASP A 8 25.77 0.36 39.21
N ALA A 9 27.06 0.74 39.23
CA ALA A 9 27.64 1.63 38.21
C ALA A 9 27.75 0.95 36.82
N ARG A 10 28.05 -0.35 36.79
CA ARG A 10 28.12 -1.12 35.53
C ARG A 10 26.74 -1.36 34.91
N LEU A 11 25.72 -1.59 35.74
CA LEU A 11 24.34 -1.69 35.28
C LEU A 11 23.78 -0.33 34.81
N GLY A 12 24.17 0.77 35.47
CA GLY A 12 23.84 2.13 35.04
C GLY A 12 24.44 2.51 33.69
N GLY A 13 25.72 2.20 33.47
CA GLY A 13 26.40 2.44 32.19
C GLY A 13 25.81 1.63 31.03
N ALA A 14 25.47 0.35 31.26
CA ALA A 14 24.77 -0.47 30.27
C ALA A 14 23.37 0.09 29.93
N ASN A 15 22.65 0.63 30.92
CA ASN A 15 21.35 1.27 30.71
C ASN A 15 21.49 2.57 29.89
N GLN A 16 22.50 3.40 30.17
CA GLN A 16 22.78 4.63 29.41
C GLN A 16 23.20 4.31 27.96
N GLN A 17 24.04 3.31 27.74
CA GLN A 17 24.43 2.88 26.39
C GLN A 17 23.23 2.36 25.60
N ARG A 18 22.35 1.58 26.25
CA ARG A 18 21.09 1.12 25.65
C ARG A 18 20.15 2.29 25.34
N GLN A 19 20.01 3.26 26.23
CA GLN A 19 19.20 4.46 25.98
C GLN A 19 19.74 5.27 24.81
N ALA A 20 21.06 5.45 24.73
CA ALA A 20 21.71 6.14 23.61
C ALA A 20 21.52 5.38 22.29
N ALA A 21 21.59 4.04 22.31
CA ALA A 21 21.29 3.21 21.13
C ALA A 21 19.82 3.34 20.69
N ASN A 22 18.90 3.30 21.65
CA ASN A 22 17.47 3.47 21.38
C ASN A 22 17.14 4.88 20.85
N ALA A 23 17.84 5.91 21.32
CA ALA A 23 17.72 7.27 20.77
C ALA A 23 18.13 7.31 19.30
N ARG A 24 19.31 6.77 18.96
CA ARG A 24 19.79 6.69 17.57
C ARG A 24 18.83 5.92 16.66
N GLU A 25 18.27 4.82 17.13
CA GLU A 25 17.32 4.04 16.32
C GLU A 25 15.99 4.78 16.10
N ARG A 26 15.54 5.55 17.10
CA ARG A 26 14.39 6.45 16.93
C ARG A 26 14.66 7.52 15.88
N ASP A 27 15.84 8.14 15.88
CA ASP A 27 16.21 9.15 14.89
C ASP A 27 16.30 8.55 13.48
N ARG A 28 16.90 7.37 13.35
CA ARG A 28 16.94 6.62 12.09
C ARG A 28 15.54 6.30 11.57
N THR A 29 14.66 5.82 12.46
CA THR A 29 13.27 5.52 12.11
C THR A 29 12.49 6.78 11.75
N HIS A 30 12.74 7.89 12.44
CA HIS A 30 12.12 9.18 12.15
C HIS A 30 12.52 9.67 10.75
N SER A 31 13.80 9.60 10.39
CA SER A 31 14.28 9.93 9.04
C SER A 31 13.57 9.13 7.94
N VAL A 32 13.45 7.80 8.13
CA VAL A 32 12.72 6.94 7.18
C VAL A 32 11.24 7.32 7.08
N ASN A 33 10.59 7.61 8.21
CA ASN A 33 9.18 7.99 8.20
C ASN A 33 8.96 9.35 7.53
N THR A 34 9.87 10.30 7.69
CA THR A 34 9.85 11.59 6.98
C THR A 34 9.95 11.40 5.47
N ALA A 35 10.86 10.54 4.99
CA ALA A 35 10.95 10.18 3.57
C ALA A 35 9.66 9.51 3.06
N PHE A 36 9.05 8.62 3.84
CA PHE A 36 7.76 8.03 3.50
C PHE A 36 6.64 9.08 3.41
N THR A 37 6.63 10.10 4.27
CA THR A 37 5.65 11.18 4.20
C THR A 37 5.85 12.02 2.94
N ALA A 38 7.09 12.38 2.60
CA ALA A 38 7.39 13.09 1.35
C ALA A 38 7.00 12.26 0.11
N LEU A 39 7.20 10.95 0.13
CA LEU A 39 6.78 10.09 -0.98
C LEU A 39 5.25 10.09 -1.15
N ARG A 40 4.47 10.11 -0.06
CA ARG A 40 3.00 10.14 -0.14
C ARG A 40 2.47 11.39 -0.83
N THR A 41 3.11 12.54 -0.64
CA THR A 41 2.65 13.80 -1.26
C THR A 41 2.86 13.83 -2.78
N LEU A 42 3.68 12.92 -3.32
CA LEU A 42 3.94 12.79 -4.75
C LEU A 42 3.03 11.76 -5.44
N ILE A 43 2.29 10.96 -4.67
CA ILE A 43 1.40 9.93 -5.21
C ILE A 43 0.02 10.55 -5.47
N PRO A 44 -0.51 10.51 -6.69
CA PRO A 44 -1.86 10.99 -6.97
C PRO A 44 -2.90 10.12 -6.24
N THR A 45 -3.79 10.73 -5.45
CA THR A 45 -4.91 10.02 -4.81
C THR A 45 -6.18 10.85 -4.81
N GLU A 46 -7.32 10.17 -4.80
CA GLU A 46 -8.64 10.78 -4.57
C GLU A 46 -9.23 10.17 -3.28
N PRO A 47 -9.49 10.95 -2.22
CA PRO A 47 -9.16 12.37 -2.05
C PRO A 47 -7.64 12.62 -1.88
N ALA A 48 -7.19 13.86 -2.09
CA ALA A 48 -5.76 14.24 -2.08
C ALA A 48 -5.09 14.07 -0.71
N ASP A 49 -5.85 14.09 0.39
CA ASP A 49 -5.37 13.93 1.77
C ASP A 49 -5.41 12.47 2.26
N ARG A 50 -5.69 11.51 1.37
CA ARG A 50 -5.80 10.11 1.74
C ARG A 50 -4.53 9.60 2.42
N ARG A 51 -4.72 8.99 3.60
CA ARG A 51 -3.63 8.37 4.36
C ARG A 51 -3.27 6.99 3.80
N LEU A 52 -2.13 6.87 3.14
CA LEU A 52 -1.60 5.62 2.61
C LEU A 52 -0.75 4.85 3.64
N SER A 53 -0.95 3.54 3.77
CA SER A 53 -0.03 2.66 4.51
C SER A 53 1.35 2.57 3.83
N LYS A 54 2.37 2.07 4.53
CA LYS A 54 3.73 1.92 3.96
C LYS A 54 3.73 1.03 2.72
N VAL A 55 3.02 -0.10 2.77
CA VAL A 55 2.91 -1.03 1.63
C VAL A 55 2.15 -0.40 0.46
N GLU A 56 1.03 0.28 0.71
CA GLU A 56 0.29 0.97 -0.35
C GLU A 56 1.14 2.06 -1.01
N THR A 57 1.86 2.85 -0.21
CA THR A 57 2.76 3.91 -0.70
C THR A 57 3.77 3.34 -1.68
N LEU A 58 4.43 2.22 -1.33
CA LEU A 58 5.43 1.59 -2.21
C LEU A 58 4.81 1.03 -3.50
N ARG A 59 3.65 0.36 -3.39
CA ARG A 59 2.95 -0.21 -4.56
C ARG A 59 2.48 0.88 -5.52
N LEU A 60 1.88 1.95 -4.98
CA LEU A 60 1.39 3.07 -5.77
C LEU A 60 2.54 3.86 -6.41
N ALA A 61 3.62 4.11 -5.68
CA ALA A 61 4.81 4.78 -6.23
C ALA A 61 5.40 4.01 -7.41
N SER A 62 5.58 2.68 -7.27
CA SER A 62 6.07 1.85 -8.36
C SER A 62 5.13 1.86 -9.57
N SER A 63 3.81 1.72 -9.34
CA SER A 63 2.82 1.83 -10.42
C SER A 63 2.83 3.19 -11.10
N TYR A 64 3.04 4.27 -10.34
CA TYR A 64 3.04 5.63 -10.87
C TYR A 64 4.28 5.90 -11.72
N ILE A 65 5.47 5.45 -11.29
CA ILE A 65 6.70 5.52 -12.09
C ILE A 65 6.50 4.79 -13.43
N SER A 66 5.98 3.56 -13.42
CA SER A 66 5.72 2.81 -14.67
C SER A 66 4.71 3.51 -15.58
N HIS A 67 3.67 4.12 -15.00
CA HIS A 67 2.69 4.87 -15.76
C HIS A 67 3.33 6.09 -16.45
N LEU A 68 4.09 6.91 -15.71
CA LEU A 68 4.80 8.05 -16.28
C LEU A 68 5.80 7.62 -17.37
N ALA A 69 6.51 6.50 -17.16
CA ALA A 69 7.42 5.95 -18.17
C ALA A 69 6.68 5.58 -19.47
N ASN A 70 5.51 4.94 -19.36
CA ASN A 70 4.70 4.60 -20.54
C ASN A 70 4.20 5.84 -21.27
N VAL A 71 3.74 6.87 -20.54
CA VAL A 71 3.29 8.16 -21.13
C VAL A 71 4.43 8.80 -21.93
N LEU A 72 5.65 8.78 -21.40
CA LEU A 72 6.82 9.34 -22.08
C LEU A 72 7.26 8.52 -23.31
N LEU A 73 7.07 7.20 -23.30
CA LEU A 73 7.54 6.31 -24.38
C LEU A 73 6.54 6.14 -25.53
N LEU A 74 5.25 6.11 -25.23
CA LEU A 74 4.19 5.83 -26.22
C LEU A 74 3.56 7.11 -26.78
N GLY A 75 3.92 8.29 -26.26
CA GLY A 75 3.16 9.52 -26.49
C GLY A 75 1.78 9.45 -25.83
N ASP A 76 1.00 10.53 -25.90
CA ASP A 76 -0.33 10.66 -25.27
C ASP A 76 -1.41 9.72 -25.91
N GLU A 77 -0.99 8.71 -26.66
CA GLU A 77 -1.86 7.73 -27.34
C GLU A 77 -2.34 6.64 -26.38
N CYS A 78 -2.75 7.03 -25.17
CA CYS A 78 -3.56 6.18 -24.31
C CYS A 78 -4.99 6.16 -24.88
N ARG A 79 -5.16 5.43 -25.98
CA ARG A 79 -6.45 5.09 -26.61
C ARG A 79 -7.52 4.80 -25.57
N ASP A 80 -8.58 5.58 -25.67
CA ASP A 80 -9.97 5.34 -25.29
C ASP A 80 -10.24 3.95 -24.69
N GLY A 81 -10.39 3.90 -23.36
CA GLY A 81 -10.99 2.75 -22.67
C GLY A 81 -10.14 2.09 -21.58
N GLN A 82 -8.88 2.50 -21.39
CA GLN A 82 -8.09 2.00 -20.26
C GLN A 82 -8.24 2.95 -19.07
N PRO A 83 -8.73 2.49 -17.89
CA PRO A 83 -8.93 3.38 -16.75
C PRO A 83 -7.57 3.90 -16.24
N CYS A 84 -7.17 5.07 -16.74
CA CYS A 84 -6.06 5.87 -16.26
C CYS A 84 -6.44 6.56 -14.94
N HIS A 85 -6.84 5.76 -13.95
CA HIS A 85 -7.05 6.24 -12.59
C HIS A 85 -5.89 5.73 -11.75
N ILE A 86 -4.97 6.64 -11.39
CA ILE A 86 -3.83 6.40 -10.48
C ILE A 86 -4.34 6.22 -9.03
N CYS A 87 -5.40 5.44 -8.85
CA CYS A 87 -5.86 5.00 -7.55
C CYS A 87 -6.10 3.49 -7.64
N THR A 88 -5.08 2.71 -7.31
CA THR A 88 -5.17 1.24 -7.26
C THR A 88 -6.26 0.75 -6.32
N PHE A 89 -6.76 1.59 -5.39
CA PHE A 89 -7.94 1.28 -4.58
C PHE A 89 -9.24 1.30 -5.39
N CYS A 90 -9.44 2.27 -6.30
CA CYS A 90 -10.58 2.26 -7.21
C CYS A 90 -10.50 1.07 -8.18
N LEU A 91 -9.31 0.74 -8.73
CA LEU A 91 -9.17 -0.47 -9.55
C LEU A 91 -9.34 -1.78 -8.76
N SER A 92 -8.92 -1.83 -7.49
CA SER A 92 -9.09 -3.03 -6.65
C SER A 92 -10.54 -3.21 -6.19
N ASN A 93 -11.24 -2.13 -5.86
CA ASN A 93 -12.67 -2.17 -5.55
C ASN A 93 -13.52 -2.42 -6.80
N GLN A 94 -13.20 -1.81 -7.94
CA GLN A 94 -13.90 -2.04 -9.20
C GLN A 94 -13.67 -3.46 -9.73
N ARG A 95 -12.48 -4.04 -9.60
CA ARG A 95 -12.25 -5.47 -9.87
C ARG A 95 -13.06 -6.38 -8.94
N ARG A 96 -13.18 -6.04 -7.65
CA ARG A 96 -14.03 -6.81 -6.71
C ARG A 96 -15.52 -6.65 -7.00
N LEU A 97 -15.98 -5.47 -7.43
CA LEU A 97 -17.37 -5.23 -7.82
C LEU A 97 -17.71 -5.93 -9.16
N SER A 98 -16.78 -5.90 -10.13
CA SER A 98 -16.91 -6.60 -11.41
C SER A 98 -16.94 -8.13 -11.25
N ILE A 99 -16.14 -8.69 -10.33
CA ILE A 99 -16.21 -10.13 -10.01
C ILE A 99 -17.60 -10.50 -9.47
N LYS A 100 -18.19 -9.66 -8.59
CA LYS A 100 -19.55 -9.89 -8.07
C LYS A 100 -20.63 -9.78 -9.16
N GLU A 101 -20.55 -8.81 -10.06
CA GLU A 101 -21.47 -8.71 -11.23
C GLU A 101 -21.41 -9.97 -12.11
N THR A 102 -20.22 -10.53 -12.33
CA THR A 102 -20.07 -11.76 -13.13
C THR A 102 -20.53 -13.03 -12.42
N GLU A 103 -20.54 -13.06 -11.08
CA GLU A 103 -21.13 -14.16 -10.30
C GLU A 103 -22.67 -14.09 -10.29
N GLU A 104 -23.27 -12.91 -10.15
CA GLU A 104 -24.73 -12.77 -10.23
C GLU A 104 -25.27 -13.08 -11.64
N LEU A 105 -24.56 -12.68 -12.70
CA LEU A 105 -24.90 -13.06 -14.09
C LEU A 105 -24.64 -14.54 -14.41
N ARG A 106 -23.81 -15.24 -13.62
CA ARG A 106 -23.68 -16.70 -13.68
C ARG A 106 -24.83 -17.39 -12.94
N GLN A 107 -25.33 -16.83 -11.84
CA GLN A 107 -26.48 -17.37 -11.12
C GLN A 107 -27.80 -17.20 -11.90
N LEU A 108 -27.97 -16.12 -12.66
CA LEU A 108 -29.14 -15.91 -13.52
C LEU A 108 -29.18 -16.78 -14.80
N ARG A 109 -28.10 -17.52 -15.11
CA ARG A 109 -27.99 -18.38 -16.30
C ARG A 109 -28.21 -19.88 -16.03
N LEU A 110 -28.65 -20.23 -14.82
CA LEU A 110 -29.08 -21.58 -14.45
C LEU A 110 -30.60 -21.67 -14.30
N VAL A 111 -31.36 -21.10 -15.24
CA VAL A 111 -32.75 -21.52 -15.42
C VAL A 111 -32.70 -22.81 -16.24
N PRO A 112 -33.18 -23.95 -15.73
CA PRO A 112 -33.24 -25.17 -16.53
C PRO A 112 -34.20 -24.92 -17.70
N GLU A 113 -33.70 -25.05 -18.93
CA GLU A 113 -34.52 -25.11 -20.13
C GLU A 113 -35.50 -26.27 -19.96
N VAL A 114 -36.78 -25.95 -19.69
CA VAL A 114 -37.85 -26.94 -19.61
C VAL A 114 -37.91 -27.62 -20.98
N ARG A 115 -37.38 -28.84 -21.05
CA ARG A 115 -37.52 -29.71 -22.23
C ARG A 115 -39.01 -29.93 -22.50
N SER A 116 -39.56 -29.15 -23.43
CA SER A 116 -40.84 -29.42 -24.06
C SER A 116 -40.70 -30.69 -24.89
N GLY A 117 -41.08 -31.82 -24.30
CA GLY A 117 -41.26 -33.07 -25.02
C GLY A 117 -42.54 -32.99 -25.84
N ARG A 118 -42.40 -32.88 -27.16
CA ARG A 118 -43.46 -33.24 -28.11
C ARG A 118 -43.19 -34.66 -28.60
N ARG A 119 -44.09 -35.59 -28.28
CA ARG A 119 -44.60 -36.64 -29.17
C ARG A 119 -45.77 -37.33 -28.50
#